data_AF-A0AAN6SXH7-F1
#
_entry.id   AF-A0AAN6SXH7-F1
#
_cell.length_a   1.000
_cell.length_b   1.000
_cell.length_c   1.000
_cell.angle_alpha   90.00
_cell.angle_beta   90.00
_cell.angle_gamma   90.00
#
_symmetry.space_group_name_H-M   'P 1'
#
loop_
_entity.id
_entity.type
_entity.pdbx_description
1 polymer ?
#
loop_
_entity_poly.entity_id
_entity_poly.type
_entity_poly.pdbx_seq_one_letter_code
_entity_poly.pdbx_strand_id
1 'polypeptide(L)'
;MDRNDSKEVKKWHDAILVPRYGLQAPCTRGKDVANVDTLLLLGCYLGLAFTGARPAEFVDGERKSGKDGCLEELFPRHAIGSVPSDEDKAPDEHSRLLEEMMSQEYESRGRPKALCYEDIQLMVVRHPETGEDVLVMAIRLAHHKGADNKPKPTIFFFTPTRRLIFCFISVIVSLAVHDGAFAASKFTSVREVFQHKNRGPVKCTPFRWKEEWLKRPVFRRLDDSIAEKDSDESSSESESDGSNTSKYQPLPYQKLLDDMTRQSLDAGEERAIEPKAWRRGAANAANGNASDAVRDQMMRHDPKWATFNSAYINEKVGFHLQNAFLEEPTEDSLLAMLSHIGHMRDPRARRDMVPDQVWDMMPPDSEIEALKSERAQLKGSQYRVKGTENEDRIRELTRLIASKEAQRKKNIRRAYREDYFYNRPTWDIEADESEDEYVEPAVDLQLPERAKLAQILCNQPDNLSSFGLLELRIQAAELMVVLCDKRETRKRDRIRQRARTEVAVKEESPEPDPFPLLMDRKQCPLCIGDETLSFEERTFKYCRPAVMYDHFDRKHARQLGGVKQMSCHHPKCSEEALEFKHMNHFKNHVERVHGVKLRA
;
A
#
# COMPACT_ATOMS: atom_id res chain seq x y z
N MET A 1 13.73 14.56 -30.30
CA MET A 1 13.44 14.20 -28.90
C MET A 1 14.10 12.86 -28.65
N ASP A 2 15.33 12.91 -28.16
CA ASP A 2 16.28 11.80 -28.23
C ASP A 2 16.27 10.96 -26.94
N ARG A 3 16.27 9.63 -27.12
CA ARG A 3 16.20 8.58 -26.08
C ARG A 3 17.61 8.23 -25.58
N ASN A 4 18.37 9.22 -25.11
CA ASN A 4 19.82 9.02 -24.88
C ASN A 4 20.20 8.59 -23.45
N ASP A 5 19.38 8.87 -22.42
CA ASP A 5 19.78 8.60 -21.02
C ASP A 5 19.93 7.11 -20.66
N SER A 6 19.19 6.21 -21.32
CA SER A 6 19.24 4.77 -21.02
C SER A 6 20.49 4.08 -21.60
N LYS A 7 21.14 4.67 -22.60
CA LYS A 7 22.38 4.12 -23.20
C LYS A 7 23.65 4.59 -22.49
N GLU A 8 23.62 5.76 -21.86
CA GLU A 8 24.77 6.30 -21.14
C GLU A 8 25.09 5.51 -19.87
N VAL A 9 24.07 5.01 -19.16
CA VAL A 9 24.27 4.13 -17.98
C VAL A 9 24.99 2.85 -18.37
N LYS A 10 24.59 2.22 -19.49
CA LYS A 10 25.20 0.98 -19.98
C LYS A 10 26.63 1.19 -20.48
N LYS A 11 26.86 2.22 -21.31
CA LYS A 11 28.21 2.56 -21.79
C LYS A 11 29.18 2.87 -20.65
N TRP A 12 28.71 3.57 -19.62
CA TRP A 12 29.52 3.94 -18.47
C TRP A 12 29.73 2.76 -17.50
N HIS A 13 28.72 1.90 -17.33
CA HIS A 13 28.84 0.64 -16.59
C HIS A 13 29.93 -0.26 -17.18
N ASP A 14 29.86 -0.54 -18.48
CA ASP A 14 30.75 -1.48 -19.14
C ASP A 14 32.19 -0.95 -19.27
N ALA A 15 32.36 0.36 -19.52
CA ALA A 15 33.68 0.95 -19.78
C ALA A 15 34.42 1.43 -18.54
N ILE A 16 33.72 1.83 -17.47
CA ILE A 16 34.34 2.45 -16.29
C ILE A 16 34.08 1.65 -15.02
N LEU A 17 32.86 1.17 -14.78
CA LEU A 17 32.54 0.53 -13.50
C LEU A 17 33.14 -0.86 -13.34
N VAL A 18 32.91 -1.73 -14.34
CA VAL A 18 33.36 -3.13 -14.29
C VAL A 18 34.89 -3.23 -14.20
N PRO A 19 35.68 -2.49 -15.02
CA PRO A 19 37.14 -2.61 -14.97
C PRO A 19 37.78 -1.93 -13.75
N ARG A 20 37.18 -0.84 -13.24
CA ARG A 20 37.80 -0.02 -12.19
C ARG A 20 37.54 -0.54 -10.78
N TYR A 21 36.41 -1.24 -10.56
CA TYR A 21 35.99 -1.64 -9.22
C TYR A 21 35.73 -3.14 -9.08
N GLY A 22 35.97 -3.95 -10.11
CA GLY A 22 35.77 -5.41 -10.05
C GLY A 22 34.35 -5.79 -9.59
N LEU A 23 33.34 -5.07 -10.06
CA LEU A 23 31.99 -5.17 -9.53
C LEU A 23 31.35 -6.52 -9.88
N GLN A 24 31.25 -7.40 -8.89
CA GLN A 24 30.20 -8.44 -8.83
C GLN A 24 28.94 -7.90 -8.13
N ALA A 25 27.85 -8.64 -8.32
CA ALA A 25 26.46 -8.18 -8.17
C ALA A 25 26.08 -7.48 -6.85
N PRO A 26 25.02 -6.64 -6.86
CA PRO A 26 24.68 -5.80 -5.72
C PRO A 26 24.26 -6.58 -4.48
N CYS A 27 24.94 -6.24 -3.39
CA CYS A 27 24.61 -6.55 -2.00
C CYS A 27 23.14 -6.22 -1.65
N THR A 28 22.50 -7.22 -1.06
CA THR A 28 21.10 -7.33 -0.67
C THR A 28 20.78 -6.56 0.61
N ARG A 29 20.69 -5.24 0.53
CA ARG A 29 20.28 -4.44 1.71
C ARG A 29 18.75 -4.36 1.83
N GLY A 30 18.18 -5.22 2.68
CA GLY A 30 16.95 -5.04 3.47
C GLY A 30 15.66 -4.80 2.69
N LYS A 31 14.77 -5.81 2.66
CA LYS A 31 13.43 -5.70 2.07
C LYS A 31 12.51 -4.85 2.97
N ASP A 32 11.85 -3.86 2.37
CA ASP A 32 10.87 -2.99 3.02
C ASP A 32 9.47 -3.61 2.93
N VAL A 33 8.88 -3.95 4.07
CA VAL A 33 7.45 -4.23 4.23
C VAL A 33 7.18 -3.65 5.61
N ALA A 34 6.43 -2.56 5.85
CA ALA A 34 4.98 -2.40 5.86
C ALA A 34 4.54 -1.14 6.70
N ASN A 35 3.25 -0.86 6.82
CA ASN A 35 2.54 -0.02 7.80
C ASN A 35 1.03 -0.31 7.57
N VAL A 36 0.06 0.51 8.03
CA VAL A 36 -1.38 0.34 7.68
C VAL A 36 -1.61 0.14 6.17
N ASP A 37 -0.79 0.76 5.31
CA ASP A 37 -0.87 0.58 3.85
C ASP A 37 -0.79 -0.89 3.48
N THR A 38 -0.02 -1.70 4.23
CA THR A 38 0.21 -3.11 3.91
C THR A 38 -1.01 -3.97 4.16
N LEU A 39 -1.81 -3.67 5.19
CA LEU A 39 -3.04 -4.41 5.44
C LEU A 39 -4.08 -4.11 4.35
N LEU A 40 -4.22 -2.84 3.99
CA LEU A 40 -5.11 -2.43 2.89
C LEU A 40 -4.64 -3.04 1.56
N LEU A 41 -3.35 -2.97 1.28
CA LEU A 41 -2.72 -3.54 0.10
C LEU A 41 -2.88 -5.07 0.05
N LEU A 42 -2.67 -5.78 1.15
CA LEU A 42 -2.91 -7.23 1.26
C LEU A 42 -4.37 -7.55 0.93
N GLY A 43 -5.32 -6.82 1.50
CA GLY A 43 -6.73 -6.99 1.18
C GLY A 43 -7.04 -6.74 -0.31
N CYS A 44 -6.40 -5.75 -0.92
CA CYS A 44 -6.52 -5.49 -2.36
C CYS A 44 -5.89 -6.62 -3.21
N TYR A 45 -4.72 -7.15 -2.84
CA TYR A 45 -4.12 -8.31 -3.51
C TYR A 45 -5.08 -9.51 -3.51
N LEU A 46 -5.63 -9.86 -2.34
CA LEU A 46 -6.54 -10.99 -2.19
C LEU A 46 -7.87 -10.74 -2.93
N GLY A 47 -8.43 -9.54 -2.82
CA GLY A 47 -9.64 -9.15 -3.54
C GLY A 47 -9.46 -9.30 -5.06
N LEU A 48 -8.36 -8.79 -5.61
CA LEU A 48 -8.06 -8.91 -7.04
C LEU A 48 -7.80 -10.35 -7.47
N ALA A 49 -7.01 -11.10 -6.70
CA ALA A 49 -6.64 -12.48 -7.01
C ALA A 49 -7.85 -13.42 -7.03
N PHE A 50 -8.78 -13.25 -6.09
CA PHE A 50 -9.88 -14.18 -5.88
C PHE A 50 -11.16 -13.82 -6.64
N THR A 51 -11.27 -12.59 -7.15
CA THR A 51 -12.45 -12.17 -7.92
C THR A 51 -12.17 -11.91 -9.38
N GLY A 52 -10.90 -11.64 -9.74
CA GLY A 52 -10.57 -11.11 -11.06
C GLY A 52 -11.23 -9.76 -11.36
N ALA A 53 -11.86 -9.08 -10.40
CA ALA A 53 -12.56 -7.82 -10.62
C ALA A 53 -11.59 -6.67 -10.95
N ARG A 54 -12.11 -5.55 -11.46
CA ARG A 54 -11.27 -4.39 -11.73
C ARG A 54 -10.87 -3.73 -10.40
N PRO A 55 -9.67 -3.15 -10.31
CA PRO A 55 -9.24 -2.45 -9.09
C PRO A 55 -10.19 -1.33 -8.66
N ALA A 56 -10.77 -0.61 -9.63
CA ALA A 56 -11.77 0.43 -9.39
C ALA A 56 -13.07 -0.05 -8.72
N GLU A 57 -13.27 -1.37 -8.59
CA GLU A 57 -14.40 -1.94 -7.83
C GLU A 57 -14.08 -2.06 -6.33
N PHE A 58 -12.79 -2.05 -5.97
CA PHE A 58 -12.31 -2.11 -4.59
C PHE A 58 -11.86 -0.74 -4.05
N VAL A 59 -11.20 0.04 -4.89
CA VAL A 59 -10.58 1.33 -4.56
C VAL A 59 -11.15 2.43 -5.46
N ASP A 60 -10.83 3.69 -5.15
CA ASP A 60 -11.32 4.85 -5.90
C ASP A 60 -10.92 4.77 -7.39
N GLY A 61 -11.91 4.51 -8.24
CA GLY A 61 -11.76 4.47 -9.68
C GLY A 61 -11.74 5.85 -10.35
N GLU A 62 -12.07 6.92 -9.62
CA GLU A 62 -12.06 8.26 -10.18
C GLU A 62 -10.62 8.73 -10.37
N ARG A 63 -10.23 8.91 -11.64
CA ARG A 63 -9.09 9.77 -11.93
C ARG A 63 -9.49 11.15 -11.46
N LYS A 64 -8.92 11.64 -10.35
CA LYS A 64 -8.92 13.08 -10.09
C LYS A 64 -8.36 13.72 -11.35
N SER A 65 -9.19 14.47 -12.08
CA SER A 65 -8.66 15.43 -13.03
C SER A 65 -7.63 16.22 -12.25
N GLY A 66 -6.39 16.26 -12.76
CA GLY A 66 -5.42 17.18 -12.20
C GLY A 66 -6.10 18.55 -12.13
N LYS A 67 -5.89 19.29 -11.04
CA LYS A 67 -6.41 20.66 -10.89
C LYS A 67 -5.85 21.66 -11.92
N ASP A 68 -5.31 21.17 -13.02
CA ASP A 68 -4.91 21.94 -14.18
C ASP A 68 -5.91 21.58 -15.29
N GLY A 69 -6.93 22.43 -15.48
CA GLY A 69 -7.95 22.34 -16.54
C GLY A 69 -7.40 22.35 -17.98
N CYS A 70 -6.09 22.24 -18.14
CA CYS A 70 -5.37 22.20 -19.41
C CYS A 70 -5.74 20.98 -20.26
N LEU A 71 -6.16 19.86 -19.64
CA LEU A 71 -6.52 18.65 -20.39
C LEU A 71 -7.95 18.70 -20.99
N GLU A 72 -8.83 19.50 -20.41
CA GLU A 72 -10.20 19.72 -20.88
C GLU A 72 -10.27 20.78 -22.00
N GLU A 73 -9.35 21.75 -22.01
CA GLU A 73 -9.15 22.68 -23.14
C GLU A 73 -8.60 21.99 -24.40
N LEU A 74 -7.77 20.96 -24.24
CA LEU A 74 -7.10 20.30 -25.37
C LEU A 74 -7.93 19.18 -26.03
N PHE A 75 -8.91 18.60 -25.33
CA PHE A 75 -9.76 17.54 -25.86
C PHE A 75 -11.23 17.70 -25.41
N PRO A 76 -12.00 18.59 -26.06
CA PRO A 76 -13.43 18.69 -25.83
C PRO A 76 -14.09 17.36 -26.20
N ARG A 77 -14.69 16.67 -25.24
CA ARG A 77 -15.48 15.45 -25.50
C ARG A 77 -16.67 15.82 -26.37
N HIS A 78 -16.58 15.57 -27.67
CA HIS A 78 -17.74 15.62 -28.54
C HIS A 78 -18.63 14.41 -28.22
N ALA A 79 -19.85 14.71 -27.78
CA ALA A 79 -20.92 13.74 -27.64
C ALA A 79 -21.20 13.12 -29.02
N ILE A 80 -21.05 11.80 -29.15
CA ILE A 80 -21.53 11.07 -30.33
C ILE A 80 -22.60 10.09 -29.87
N GLY A 81 -23.84 10.50 -30.13
CA GLY A 81 -24.95 9.72 -30.69
C GLY A 81 -25.19 8.30 -30.18
N SER A 82 -26.24 8.15 -29.39
CA SER A 82 -26.99 6.92 -29.22
C SER A 82 -27.51 6.39 -30.56
N VAL A 83 -27.26 5.10 -30.84
CA VAL A 83 -28.02 4.33 -31.83
C VAL A 83 -28.69 3.18 -31.06
N PRO A 84 -30.03 3.05 -31.07
CA PRO A 84 -30.71 1.92 -30.46
C PRO A 84 -30.59 0.72 -31.41
N SER A 85 -30.22 -0.45 -30.88
CA SER A 85 -30.40 -1.73 -31.57
C SER A 85 -31.36 -2.55 -30.73
N ASP A 86 -32.53 -2.78 -31.30
CA ASP A 86 -33.55 -3.70 -30.81
C ASP A 86 -33.07 -5.16 -30.82
N GLU A 87 -33.86 -5.96 -30.08
CA GLU A 87 -33.86 -7.42 -29.96
C GLU A 87 -32.99 -8.03 -28.86
N ASP A 88 -33.50 -7.98 -27.62
CA ASP A 88 -33.26 -9.03 -26.63
C ASP A 88 -34.60 -9.40 -25.96
N LYS A 89 -34.92 -10.69 -25.97
CA LYS A 89 -36.14 -11.28 -25.38
C LYS A 89 -36.33 -10.78 -23.95
N ALA A 90 -37.56 -10.39 -23.62
CA ALA A 90 -37.93 -9.91 -22.29
C ALA A 90 -37.49 -10.91 -21.20
N PRO A 91 -36.68 -10.49 -20.22
CA PRO A 91 -36.40 -11.30 -19.04
C PRO A 91 -37.70 -11.56 -18.27
N ASP A 92 -37.76 -12.70 -17.58
CA ASP A 92 -38.91 -13.06 -16.75
C ASP A 92 -39.19 -11.98 -15.69
N GLU A 93 -40.43 -11.91 -15.22
CA GLU A 93 -40.93 -10.87 -14.32
C GLU A 93 -40.12 -10.79 -13.01
N HIS A 94 -39.55 -11.90 -12.55
CA HIS A 94 -38.71 -11.95 -11.35
C HIS A 94 -37.29 -11.41 -11.62
N SER A 95 -36.73 -11.69 -12.80
CA SER A 95 -35.46 -11.11 -13.26
C SER A 95 -35.56 -9.60 -13.49
N ARG A 96 -36.71 -9.12 -14.01
CA ARG A 96 -37.01 -7.68 -14.12
C ARG A 96 -37.16 -7.01 -12.77
N LEU A 97 -37.90 -7.62 -11.84
CA LEU A 97 -38.05 -7.08 -10.48
C LEU A 97 -36.70 -7.02 -9.76
N LEU A 98 -35.85 -8.04 -9.93
CA LEU A 98 -34.50 -8.05 -9.38
C LEU A 98 -33.63 -6.97 -10.03
N GLU A 99 -33.64 -6.84 -11.36
CA GLU A 99 -32.91 -5.78 -12.06
C GLU A 99 -33.43 -4.39 -11.69
N GLU A 100 -34.72 -4.20 -11.45
CA GLU A 100 -35.35 -2.94 -11.09
C GLU A 100 -35.08 -2.57 -9.62
N MET A 101 -35.14 -3.54 -8.69
CA MET A 101 -34.73 -3.39 -7.29
C MET A 101 -33.23 -3.10 -7.17
N MET A 102 -32.41 -3.74 -8.02
CA MET A 102 -30.99 -3.48 -8.07
C MET A 102 -30.72 -2.11 -8.70
N SER A 103 -31.40 -1.73 -9.79
CA SER A 103 -31.22 -0.44 -10.48
C SER A 103 -31.64 0.77 -9.63
N GLN A 104 -32.75 0.69 -8.89
CA GLN A 104 -33.18 1.74 -7.95
C GLN A 104 -32.17 1.94 -6.80
N GLU A 105 -31.37 0.92 -6.46
CA GLU A 105 -30.30 1.05 -5.46
C GLU A 105 -29.09 1.89 -5.97
N TYR A 106 -28.89 2.13 -7.26
CA TYR A 106 -27.65 2.73 -7.81
C TYR A 106 -27.69 4.26 -8.00
N GLU A 107 -28.85 4.89 -8.21
CA GLU A 107 -28.90 6.27 -8.75
C GLU A 107 -28.67 7.40 -7.72
N SER A 108 -28.58 7.15 -6.40
CA SER A 108 -28.43 8.26 -5.42
C SER A 108 -27.80 7.92 -4.05
N ARG A 109 -26.83 7.00 -3.98
CA ARG A 109 -26.36 6.49 -2.66
C ARG A 109 -25.56 7.47 -1.78
N GLY A 110 -25.04 8.58 -2.31
CA GLY A 110 -24.21 9.50 -1.52
C GLY A 110 -22.97 8.81 -0.90
N ARG A 111 -22.38 7.87 -1.64
CA ARG A 111 -21.24 7.04 -1.21
C ARG A 111 -20.18 6.96 -2.32
N PRO A 112 -18.90 6.66 -2.01
CA PRO A 112 -17.85 6.53 -3.02
C PRO A 112 -18.04 5.31 -3.93
N LYS A 113 -17.56 5.41 -5.19
CA LYS A 113 -17.43 4.29 -6.14
C LYS A 113 -16.24 3.39 -5.75
N ALA A 114 -16.39 2.66 -4.65
CA ALA A 114 -15.41 1.72 -4.09
C ALA A 114 -16.13 0.65 -3.24
N LEU A 115 -15.41 -0.39 -2.81
CA LEU A 115 -15.97 -1.44 -1.93
C LEU A 115 -16.31 -0.85 -0.55
N CYS A 116 -17.59 -0.87 -0.19
CA CYS A 116 -18.09 -0.40 1.11
C CYS A 116 -18.55 -1.57 1.99
N TYR A 117 -18.76 -1.32 3.28
CA TYR A 117 -19.24 -2.36 4.21
C TYR A 117 -20.60 -2.94 3.79
N GLU A 118 -21.52 -2.12 3.26
CA GLU A 118 -22.81 -2.61 2.75
C GLU A 118 -22.70 -3.61 1.60
N ASP A 119 -21.58 -3.61 0.88
CA ASP A 119 -21.30 -4.55 -0.21
C ASP A 119 -20.79 -5.91 0.32
N ILE A 120 -20.48 -6.01 1.62
CA ILE A 120 -19.95 -7.22 2.28
C ILE A 120 -21.00 -7.82 3.20
N GLN A 121 -21.23 -9.13 3.07
CA GLN A 121 -22.01 -9.91 4.01
C GLN A 121 -21.13 -10.97 4.68
N LEU A 122 -20.78 -10.73 5.95
CA LEU A 122 -20.09 -11.71 6.78
C LEU A 122 -21.13 -12.57 7.53
N MET A 123 -20.94 -13.88 7.61
CA MET A 123 -21.92 -14.80 8.19
C MET A 123 -21.25 -16.04 8.79
N VAL A 124 -21.86 -16.62 9.81
CA VAL A 124 -21.47 -17.96 10.29
C VAL A 124 -22.44 -18.97 9.71
N VAL A 125 -21.93 -19.95 8.98
CA VAL A 125 -22.69 -20.98 8.27
C VAL A 125 -22.34 -22.35 8.86
N ARG A 126 -23.37 -23.15 9.14
CA ARG A 126 -23.23 -24.55 9.51
C ARG A 126 -22.82 -25.35 8.28
N HIS A 127 -21.58 -25.83 8.26
CA HIS A 127 -21.05 -26.60 7.14
C HIS A 127 -21.90 -27.86 6.91
N PRO A 128 -22.35 -28.13 5.67
CA PRO A 128 -23.31 -29.20 5.40
C PRO A 128 -22.74 -30.60 5.70
N GLU A 129 -21.44 -30.81 5.45
CA GLU A 129 -20.79 -32.11 5.66
C GLU A 129 -20.25 -32.31 7.09
N THR A 130 -19.47 -31.36 7.63
CA THR A 130 -18.85 -31.51 8.95
C THR A 130 -19.77 -31.16 10.11
N GLY A 131 -20.86 -30.41 9.87
CA GLY A 131 -21.73 -29.91 10.93
C GLY A 131 -21.06 -28.87 11.86
N GLU A 132 -19.87 -28.39 11.50
CA GLU A 132 -19.18 -27.32 12.22
C GLU A 132 -19.65 -25.95 11.74
N ASP A 133 -19.59 -24.95 12.63
CA ASP A 133 -19.87 -23.56 12.26
C ASP A 133 -18.62 -22.91 11.67
N VAL A 134 -18.74 -22.36 10.46
CA VAL A 134 -17.65 -21.76 9.69
C VAL A 134 -18.00 -20.33 9.32
N LEU A 135 -17.05 -19.42 9.49
CA LEU A 135 -17.20 -18.03 9.04
C LEU A 135 -17.07 -17.96 7.51
N VAL A 136 -18.06 -17.38 6.84
CA VAL A 136 -18.13 -17.23 5.38
C VAL A 136 -18.39 -15.76 5.06
N MET A 137 -17.85 -15.28 3.95
CA MET A 137 -18.05 -13.92 3.49
C MET A 137 -18.58 -13.92 2.06
N ALA A 138 -19.57 -13.10 1.77
CA ALA A 138 -20.01 -12.79 0.42
C ALA A 138 -19.71 -11.31 0.12
N ILE A 139 -19.19 -11.02 -1.07
CA ILE A 139 -18.96 -9.64 -1.53
C ILE A 139 -19.73 -9.41 -2.82
N ARG A 140 -20.60 -8.40 -2.82
CA ARG A 140 -21.32 -7.92 -3.98
C ARG A 140 -20.53 -6.81 -4.65
N LEU A 141 -19.94 -7.09 -5.81
CA LEU A 141 -19.27 -6.07 -6.60
C LEU A 141 -20.25 -5.46 -7.58
N ALA A 142 -20.54 -4.18 -7.38
CA ALA A 142 -21.64 -3.46 -7.99
C ALA A 142 -21.13 -2.33 -8.93
N HIS A 143 -20.01 -1.69 -8.58
CA HIS A 143 -19.45 -0.50 -9.25
C HIS A 143 -18.49 -0.82 -10.40
N HIS A 144 -18.97 -1.51 -11.43
CA HIS A 144 -18.14 -1.82 -12.59
C HIS A 144 -18.22 -0.76 -13.70
N LYS A 145 -17.26 -0.78 -14.63
CA LYS A 145 -17.30 0.07 -15.84
C LYS A 145 -18.62 -0.16 -16.58
N GLY A 146 -19.35 0.93 -16.86
CA GLY A 146 -20.64 0.89 -17.53
C GLY A 146 -21.81 0.45 -16.65
N ALA A 147 -21.61 0.31 -15.33
CA ALA A 147 -22.69 -0.03 -14.39
C ALA A 147 -23.83 0.99 -14.42
N ASP A 148 -23.51 2.28 -14.63
CA ASP A 148 -24.50 3.37 -14.77
C ASP A 148 -25.48 3.13 -15.96
N ASN A 149 -25.09 2.32 -16.96
CA ASN A 149 -25.92 2.01 -18.13
C ASN A 149 -26.49 0.57 -18.10
N LYS A 150 -25.71 -0.40 -17.64
CA LYS A 150 -26.11 -1.83 -17.60
C LYS A 150 -25.58 -2.47 -16.32
N PRO A 151 -26.29 -2.34 -15.19
CA PRO A 151 -25.84 -2.89 -13.91
C PRO A 151 -25.80 -4.42 -13.99
N LYS A 152 -24.65 -5.00 -13.66
CA LYS A 152 -24.44 -6.45 -13.60
C LYS A 152 -23.73 -6.81 -12.30
N PRO A 153 -24.38 -6.70 -11.13
CA PRO A 153 -23.74 -7.02 -9.86
C PRO A 153 -23.31 -8.49 -9.84
N THR A 154 -22.09 -8.74 -9.37
CA THR A 154 -21.53 -10.10 -9.24
C THR A 154 -21.22 -10.35 -7.78
N ILE A 155 -21.67 -11.50 -7.26
CA ILE A 155 -21.44 -11.89 -5.86
C ILE A 155 -20.37 -12.98 -5.82
N PHE A 156 -19.33 -12.74 -5.02
CA PHE A 156 -18.25 -13.69 -4.77
C PHE A 156 -18.35 -14.22 -3.34
N PHE A 157 -18.18 -15.54 -3.17
CA PHE A 157 -18.17 -16.19 -1.87
C PHE A 157 -16.74 -16.57 -1.46
N PHE A 158 -16.42 -16.39 -0.19
CA PHE A 158 -15.11 -16.65 0.38
C PHE A 158 -15.24 -17.49 1.64
N THR A 159 -14.31 -18.42 1.82
CA THR A 159 -14.14 -19.23 3.03
C THR A 159 -12.76 -18.97 3.65
N PRO A 160 -12.55 -19.31 4.93
CA PRO A 160 -11.26 -19.10 5.58
C PRO A 160 -10.22 -20.04 4.97
N THR A 161 -9.12 -19.49 4.47
CA THR A 161 -8.00 -20.28 3.96
C THR A 161 -7.18 -20.92 5.09
N ARG A 162 -6.52 -22.04 4.78
CA ARG A 162 -5.54 -22.68 5.69
C ARG A 162 -4.26 -21.87 5.84
N ARG A 163 -3.78 -21.25 4.76
CA ARG A 163 -2.65 -20.30 4.80
C ARG A 163 -3.16 -18.91 5.13
N LEU A 164 -2.77 -18.39 6.29
CA LEU A 164 -3.31 -17.14 6.85
C LEU A 164 -2.97 -15.92 6.00
N ILE A 165 -1.82 -15.92 5.32
CA ILE A 165 -1.44 -14.86 4.37
C ILE A 165 -2.44 -14.70 3.21
N PHE A 166 -3.20 -15.76 2.91
CA PHE A 166 -4.23 -15.77 1.87
C PHE A 166 -5.65 -15.60 2.42
N CYS A 167 -5.81 -15.34 3.72
CA CYS A 167 -7.12 -15.33 4.37
C CYS A 167 -7.80 -13.96 4.27
N PHE A 168 -8.54 -13.73 3.19
CA PHE A 168 -9.19 -12.43 2.95
C PHE A 168 -10.19 -12.05 4.07
N ILE A 169 -10.92 -13.05 4.60
CA ILE A 169 -11.82 -12.85 5.74
C ILE A 169 -11.09 -12.28 6.95
N SER A 170 -9.85 -12.69 7.21
CA SER A 170 -9.08 -12.17 8.36
C SER A 170 -8.75 -10.70 8.21
N VAL A 171 -8.44 -10.25 6.99
CA VAL A 171 -8.21 -8.82 6.71
C VAL A 171 -9.50 -8.03 6.95
N ILE A 172 -10.64 -8.48 6.40
CA ILE A 172 -11.92 -7.78 6.55
C ILE A 172 -12.40 -7.76 8.00
N VAL A 173 -12.29 -8.87 8.73
CA VAL A 173 -12.64 -8.95 10.16
C VAL A 173 -11.78 -8.00 10.98
N SER A 174 -10.47 -7.94 10.72
CA SER A 174 -9.56 -7.06 11.45
C SER A 174 -9.92 -5.58 11.23
N LEU A 175 -10.15 -5.18 9.96
CA LEU A 175 -10.59 -3.82 9.64
C LEU A 175 -11.94 -3.49 10.30
N ALA A 176 -12.91 -4.41 10.25
CA ALA A 176 -14.23 -4.21 10.82
C ALA A 176 -14.22 -4.09 12.36
N VAL A 177 -13.36 -4.84 13.05
CA VAL A 177 -13.17 -4.75 14.50
C VAL A 177 -12.50 -3.44 14.87
N HIS A 178 -11.41 -3.07 14.20
CA HIS A 178 -10.75 -1.77 14.40
C HIS A 178 -11.73 -0.60 14.19
N ASP A 179 -12.57 -0.70 13.17
CA ASP A 179 -13.58 0.33 12.85
C ASP A 179 -14.76 0.35 13.82
N GLY A 180 -14.93 -0.68 14.66
CA GLY A 180 -16.13 -0.86 15.45
C GLY A 180 -17.38 -0.93 14.56
N ALA A 181 -17.26 -1.49 13.36
CA ALA A 181 -18.30 -1.47 12.32
C ALA A 181 -19.44 -2.46 12.58
N PHE A 182 -19.25 -3.44 13.46
CA PHE A 182 -20.28 -4.43 13.81
C PHE A 182 -21.41 -3.81 14.64
N ALA A 183 -22.66 -4.10 14.26
CA ALA A 183 -23.84 -3.69 15.03
C ALA A 183 -23.99 -4.46 16.34
N ALA A 184 -23.47 -5.68 16.41
CA ALA A 184 -23.50 -6.48 17.62
C ALA A 184 -22.47 -5.95 18.64
N SER A 185 -22.95 -5.50 19.80
CA SER A 185 -22.10 -4.93 20.87
C SER A 185 -21.05 -5.90 21.42
N LYS A 186 -21.23 -7.21 21.24
CA LYS A 186 -20.29 -8.26 21.64
C LYS A 186 -19.15 -8.51 20.66
N PHE A 187 -19.11 -7.85 19.51
CA PHE A 187 -18.04 -8.03 18.52
C PHE A 187 -17.02 -6.90 18.69
N THR A 188 -16.39 -6.88 19.85
CA THR A 188 -15.36 -5.90 20.24
C THR A 188 -13.96 -6.40 19.96
N SER A 189 -13.79 -7.70 19.77
CA SER A 189 -12.52 -8.35 19.44
C SER A 189 -12.69 -9.32 18.27
N VAL A 190 -11.60 -9.56 17.55
CA VAL A 190 -11.59 -10.57 16.47
C VAL A 190 -11.83 -11.98 17.00
N ARG A 191 -11.44 -12.26 18.26
CA ARG A 191 -11.71 -13.53 18.94
C ARG A 191 -13.20 -13.80 19.04
N GLU A 192 -13.98 -12.81 19.48
CA GLU A 192 -15.43 -12.93 19.59
C GLU A 192 -16.09 -13.18 18.23
N VAL A 193 -15.56 -12.59 17.16
CA VAL A 193 -16.03 -12.77 15.79
C VAL A 193 -15.71 -14.18 15.29
N PHE A 194 -14.46 -14.63 15.39
CA PHE A 194 -14.01 -15.93 14.89
C PHE A 194 -14.53 -17.13 15.67
N GLN A 195 -14.79 -16.97 16.98
CA GLN A 195 -15.32 -18.04 17.82
C GLN A 195 -16.86 -18.07 17.84
N HIS A 196 -17.52 -17.15 17.15
CA HIS A 196 -18.97 -17.11 17.14
C HIS A 196 -19.57 -18.34 16.46
N LYS A 197 -20.65 -18.88 17.05
CA LYS A 197 -21.37 -20.05 16.58
C LYS A 197 -22.84 -19.72 16.36
N ASN A 198 -23.47 -20.43 15.43
CA ASN A 198 -24.91 -20.37 15.23
C ASN A 198 -25.63 -20.75 16.53
N ARG A 199 -26.72 -20.05 16.84
CA ARG A 199 -27.55 -20.33 18.02
C ARG A 199 -28.90 -20.91 17.59
N GLY A 200 -29.40 -21.88 18.36
CA GLY A 200 -30.68 -22.52 18.09
C GLY A 200 -30.68 -23.32 16.78
N PRO A 201 -31.83 -23.43 16.09
CA PRO A 201 -31.97 -24.25 14.89
C PRO A 201 -31.42 -23.58 13.60
N VAL A 202 -30.84 -22.39 13.72
CA VAL A 202 -30.41 -21.58 12.57
C VAL A 202 -29.12 -22.15 11.96
N LYS A 203 -29.12 -22.33 10.64
CA LYS A 203 -27.95 -22.82 9.88
C LYS A 203 -27.03 -21.70 9.38
N CYS A 204 -27.51 -20.46 9.37
CA CYS A 204 -26.73 -19.31 8.91
C CYS A 204 -27.10 -18.06 9.71
N THR A 205 -26.12 -17.43 10.35
CA THR A 205 -26.29 -16.18 11.09
C THR A 205 -25.48 -15.08 10.42
N PRO A 206 -26.12 -14.10 9.76
CA PRO A 206 -25.43 -12.95 9.17
C PRO A 206 -25.02 -11.95 10.24
N PHE A 207 -23.82 -11.39 10.11
CA PHE A 207 -23.34 -10.28 10.93
C PHE A 207 -23.79 -8.97 10.30
N ARG A 208 -24.35 -8.10 11.12
CA ARG A 208 -24.87 -6.80 10.68
C ARG A 208 -23.83 -5.72 10.95
N TRP A 209 -23.70 -4.79 10.02
CA TRP A 209 -22.95 -3.56 10.19
C TRP A 209 -23.82 -2.51 10.86
N LYS A 210 -23.20 -1.58 11.59
CA LYS A 210 -23.87 -0.37 12.05
C LYS A 210 -24.28 0.48 10.86
N GLU A 211 -25.41 1.18 10.97
CA GLU A 211 -25.97 1.97 9.88
C GLU A 211 -24.99 3.06 9.40
N GLU A 212 -24.28 3.71 10.33
CA GLU A 212 -23.30 4.75 9.99
C GLU A 212 -22.05 4.24 9.24
N TRP A 213 -21.83 2.91 9.21
CA TRP A 213 -20.69 2.28 8.54
C TRP A 213 -21.01 1.73 7.15
N LEU A 214 -22.29 1.51 6.83
CA LEU A 214 -22.72 0.88 5.57
C LEU A 214 -22.08 1.50 4.33
N LYS A 215 -22.11 2.83 4.24
CA LYS A 215 -21.62 3.61 3.08
C LYS A 215 -20.14 3.95 3.12
N ARG A 216 -19.41 3.53 4.17
CA ARG A 216 -17.98 3.84 4.31
C ARG A 216 -17.16 2.83 3.51
N PRO A 217 -16.14 3.28 2.76
CA PRO A 217 -15.27 2.38 2.03
C PRO A 217 -14.44 1.54 3.01
N VAL A 218 -14.17 0.29 2.65
CA VAL A 218 -13.34 -0.62 3.46
C VAL A 218 -11.87 -0.24 3.32
N PHE A 219 -11.41 -0.09 2.08
CA PHE A 219 -10.06 0.39 1.76
C PHE A 219 -10.05 1.92 1.73
N ARG A 220 -9.55 2.54 2.79
CA ARG A 220 -9.59 4.00 3.00
C ARG A 220 -8.25 4.66 2.70
N ARG A 221 -8.29 5.93 2.26
CA ARG A 221 -7.11 6.77 2.12
C ARG A 221 -6.47 6.94 3.51
N LEU A 222 -5.14 6.83 3.58
CA LEU A 222 -4.40 7.27 4.76
C LEU A 222 -4.43 8.78 4.88
N ASP A 223 -4.66 9.29 6.08
CA ASP A 223 -4.65 10.72 6.35
C ASP A 223 -3.19 11.22 6.43
N ASP A 224 -2.59 11.44 5.25
CA ASP A 224 -1.30 12.11 5.08
C ASP A 224 -1.35 13.62 5.39
N SER A 225 -2.43 14.12 5.99
CA SER A 225 -2.58 15.52 6.41
C SER A 225 -1.56 15.93 7.47
N ILE A 226 -0.86 14.96 8.09
CA ILE A 226 0.30 15.22 8.94
C ILE A 226 1.60 15.21 8.12
N ALA A 227 1.66 14.73 6.87
CA ALA A 227 2.89 14.60 6.09
C ALA A 227 3.17 15.75 5.12
N GLU A 228 2.27 16.16 4.23
CA GLU A 228 2.57 17.18 3.19
C GLU A 228 1.29 17.92 2.73
N LYS A 229 1.06 19.15 3.21
CA LYS A 229 0.18 20.13 2.55
C LYS A 229 0.88 21.48 2.45
N ASP A 230 1.52 21.70 1.30
CA ASP A 230 1.72 23.02 0.69
C ASP A 230 0.69 23.13 -0.45
N SER A 231 -0.55 23.49 -0.14
CA SER A 231 -1.49 24.10 -1.10
C SER A 231 -2.77 24.51 -0.37
N ASP A 232 -3.36 25.57 -0.91
CA ASP A 232 -4.20 26.55 -0.25
C ASP A 232 -5.56 26.08 0.28
N GLU A 233 -6.10 26.98 1.11
CA GLU A 233 -7.39 27.01 1.79
C GLU A 233 -8.55 26.35 1.03
N SER A 234 -9.08 25.28 1.63
CA SER A 234 -10.52 24.93 1.75
C SER A 234 -10.66 23.42 1.95
N SER A 235 -10.69 22.98 3.19
CA SER A 235 -11.34 21.71 3.53
C SER A 235 -11.97 21.85 4.89
N SER A 236 -13.28 21.59 4.93
CA SER A 236 -14.15 21.56 6.10
C SER A 236 -13.51 20.91 7.31
N GLU A 237 -13.88 21.44 8.48
CA GLU A 237 -13.59 20.92 9.81
C GLU A 237 -13.73 19.39 9.83
N SER A 238 -12.60 18.69 9.74
CA SER A 238 -12.55 17.26 9.99
C SER A 238 -12.17 17.10 11.45
N GLU A 239 -13.14 16.70 12.27
CA GLU A 239 -12.86 16.14 13.59
C GLU A 239 -11.92 14.95 13.40
N SER A 240 -10.63 15.15 13.71
CA SER A 240 -9.63 14.09 13.64
C SER A 240 -9.85 13.14 14.83
N ASP A 241 -10.42 11.98 14.55
CA ASP A 241 -10.75 10.93 15.52
C ASP A 241 -9.54 10.07 15.92
N GLY A 242 -8.32 10.62 15.83
CA GLY A 242 -7.08 9.88 16.07
C GLY A 242 -6.73 8.77 15.06
N SER A 243 -7.65 8.37 14.17
CA SER A 243 -7.42 7.31 13.17
C SER A 243 -6.40 7.71 12.09
N ASN A 244 -5.56 6.76 11.69
CA ASN A 244 -4.60 6.92 10.59
C ASN A 244 -5.26 6.91 9.19
N THR A 245 -6.57 6.63 9.10
CA THR A 245 -7.33 6.54 7.85
C THR A 245 -8.50 7.52 7.81
N SER A 246 -8.77 8.05 6.63
CA SER A 246 -9.92 8.90 6.38
C SER A 246 -11.23 8.16 6.63
N LYS A 247 -12.21 8.78 7.30
CA LYS A 247 -13.54 8.16 7.56
C LYS A 247 -14.33 7.83 6.29
N TYR A 248 -14.22 8.65 5.24
CA TYR A 248 -15.09 8.58 4.05
C TYR A 248 -14.33 8.48 2.73
N GLN A 249 -13.04 8.80 2.69
CA GLN A 249 -12.31 8.81 1.41
C GLN A 249 -11.76 7.41 1.09
N PRO A 250 -12.12 6.83 -0.06
CA PRO A 250 -11.56 5.56 -0.51
C PRO A 250 -10.06 5.67 -0.83
N LEU A 251 -9.37 4.53 -0.79
CA LEU A 251 -7.98 4.40 -1.23
C LEU A 251 -7.87 4.81 -2.71
N PRO A 252 -6.93 5.68 -3.11
CA PRO A 252 -6.81 6.05 -4.52
C PRO A 252 -6.25 4.91 -5.39
N TYR A 253 -6.77 4.73 -6.61
CA TYR A 253 -6.19 3.77 -7.58
C TYR A 253 -4.69 3.96 -7.79
N GLN A 254 -4.23 5.21 -7.90
CA GLN A 254 -2.81 5.50 -8.13
C GLN A 254 -1.95 5.04 -6.95
N LYS A 255 -2.44 5.16 -5.71
CA LYS A 255 -1.73 4.66 -4.52
C LYS A 255 -1.59 3.14 -4.57
N LEU A 256 -2.67 2.43 -4.89
CA LEU A 256 -2.65 0.98 -5.07
C LEU A 256 -1.65 0.57 -6.17
N LEU A 257 -1.69 1.23 -7.33
CA LEU A 257 -0.78 0.96 -8.43
C LEU A 257 0.69 1.17 -8.03
N ASP A 258 0.99 2.30 -7.39
CA ASP A 258 2.34 2.66 -6.96
C ASP A 258 2.86 1.71 -5.88
N ASP A 259 2.00 1.30 -4.94
CA ASP A 259 2.35 0.35 -3.87
C ASP A 259 2.60 -1.05 -4.43
N MET A 260 1.71 -1.58 -5.28
CA MET A 260 1.89 -2.90 -5.90
C MET A 260 3.15 -2.95 -6.76
N THR A 261 3.38 -1.92 -7.58
CA THR A 261 4.58 -1.79 -8.42
C THR A 261 5.85 -1.77 -7.58
N ARG A 262 5.85 -1.01 -6.48
CA ARG A 262 6.98 -0.94 -5.58
C ARG A 262 7.26 -2.29 -4.94
N GLN A 263 6.24 -2.93 -4.36
CA GLN A 263 6.39 -4.19 -3.66
C GLN A 263 6.88 -5.31 -4.58
N SER A 264 6.39 -5.38 -5.82
CA SER A 264 6.87 -6.41 -6.77
C SER A 264 8.35 -6.23 -7.10
N LEU A 265 8.81 -4.99 -7.29
CA LEU A 265 10.21 -4.73 -7.60
C LEU A 265 11.12 -4.98 -6.38
N ASP A 266 10.64 -4.65 -5.17
CA ASP A 266 11.33 -4.97 -3.91
C ASP A 266 11.31 -6.47 -3.58
N ALA A 267 10.33 -7.22 -4.09
CA ALA A 267 10.30 -8.67 -3.99
C ALA A 267 11.31 -9.37 -4.90
N GLY A 268 11.89 -8.66 -5.88
CA GLY A 268 12.88 -9.22 -6.82
C GLY A 268 12.33 -9.51 -8.21
N GLU A 269 11.11 -9.05 -8.53
CA GLU A 269 10.56 -9.23 -9.87
C GLU A 269 11.33 -8.38 -10.90
N GLU A 270 11.59 -8.97 -12.07
CA GLU A 270 12.25 -8.28 -13.20
C GLU A 270 11.44 -7.05 -13.61
N ARG A 271 10.13 -7.22 -13.72
CA ARG A 271 9.18 -6.18 -14.12
C ARG A 271 8.17 -5.91 -13.02
N ALA A 272 7.67 -4.68 -12.98
CA ALA A 272 6.60 -4.29 -12.08
C ALA A 272 5.34 -5.13 -12.33
N ILE A 273 4.74 -5.64 -11.26
CA ILE A 273 3.46 -6.37 -11.32
C ILE A 273 2.34 -5.39 -10.97
N GLU A 274 1.56 -5.04 -11.99
CA GLU A 274 0.42 -4.14 -11.87
C GLU A 274 -0.88 -4.87 -11.49
N PRO A 275 -1.92 -4.17 -11.01
CA PRO A 275 -3.21 -4.77 -10.72
C PRO A 275 -3.83 -5.60 -11.87
N LYS A 276 -3.57 -5.21 -13.13
CA LYS A 276 -4.03 -5.96 -14.32
C LYS A 276 -3.46 -7.38 -14.37
N ALA A 277 -2.23 -7.59 -13.89
CA ALA A 277 -1.60 -8.91 -13.89
C ALA A 277 -2.33 -9.90 -12.98
N TRP A 278 -2.83 -9.43 -11.82
CA TRP A 278 -3.64 -10.24 -10.90
C TRP A 278 -4.97 -10.65 -11.51
N ARG A 279 -5.61 -9.71 -12.21
CA ARG A 279 -6.82 -9.99 -12.98
C ARG A 279 -6.56 -10.97 -14.13
N ARG A 280 -5.42 -10.87 -14.83
CA ARG A 280 -4.98 -11.87 -15.82
C ARG A 280 -4.78 -13.25 -15.17
N GLY A 281 -4.11 -13.29 -14.02
CA GLY A 281 -3.89 -14.52 -13.24
C GLY A 281 -5.21 -15.19 -12.87
N ALA A 282 -6.14 -14.47 -12.24
CA ALA A 282 -7.46 -14.97 -11.86
C ALA A 282 -8.25 -15.52 -13.07
N ALA A 283 -8.24 -14.79 -14.19
CA ALA A 283 -8.92 -15.22 -15.40
C ALA A 283 -8.36 -16.52 -15.99
N ASN A 284 -7.03 -16.69 -15.97
CA ASN A 284 -6.39 -17.92 -16.43
C ASN A 284 -6.58 -19.06 -15.42
N ALA A 285 -6.66 -18.78 -14.12
CA ALA A 285 -6.98 -19.80 -13.12
C ALA A 285 -8.41 -20.36 -13.30
N ALA A 286 -9.36 -19.51 -13.71
CA ALA A 286 -10.70 -19.96 -14.06
C ALA A 286 -10.78 -20.64 -15.44
N ASN A 287 -9.84 -20.35 -16.35
CA ASN A 287 -9.82 -20.92 -17.69
C ASN A 287 -9.56 -22.43 -17.62
N GLY A 288 -10.51 -23.25 -18.10
CA GLY A 288 -10.46 -24.71 -18.02
C GLY A 288 -10.99 -25.30 -16.70
N ASN A 289 -10.96 -24.53 -15.61
CA ASN A 289 -11.52 -24.94 -14.31
C ASN A 289 -12.98 -24.52 -14.10
N ALA A 290 -13.45 -23.53 -14.87
CA ALA A 290 -14.83 -23.09 -14.94
C ALA A 290 -15.28 -23.03 -16.40
N SER A 291 -16.60 -23.03 -16.63
CA SER A 291 -17.12 -22.80 -17.98
C SER A 291 -16.78 -21.39 -18.46
N ASP A 292 -16.66 -21.21 -19.77
CA ASP A 292 -16.40 -19.89 -20.37
C ASP A 292 -17.41 -18.84 -19.91
N ALA A 293 -18.68 -19.22 -19.75
CA ALA A 293 -19.74 -18.36 -19.25
C ALA A 293 -19.47 -17.87 -17.81
N VAL A 294 -19.01 -18.75 -16.91
CA VAL A 294 -18.68 -18.39 -15.52
C VAL A 294 -17.40 -17.54 -15.48
N ARG A 295 -16.38 -17.89 -16.27
CA ARG A 295 -15.16 -17.08 -16.42
C ARG A 295 -15.49 -15.67 -16.88
N ASP A 296 -16.32 -15.55 -17.92
CA ASP A 296 -16.68 -14.25 -18.49
C ASP A 296 -17.64 -13.48 -17.58
N GLN A 297 -18.52 -14.14 -16.82
CA GLN A 297 -19.32 -13.52 -15.76
C GLN A 297 -18.44 -12.91 -14.67
N MET A 298 -17.49 -13.69 -14.13
CA MET A 298 -16.50 -13.23 -13.14
C MET A 298 -15.74 -11.99 -13.65
N MET A 299 -15.31 -12.05 -14.90
CA MET A 299 -14.55 -10.97 -15.53
C MET A 299 -15.42 -9.85 -16.08
N ARG A 300 -16.75 -9.97 -16.07
CA ARG A 300 -17.68 -9.03 -16.69
C ARG A 300 -17.36 -8.80 -18.17
N HIS A 301 -16.91 -9.85 -18.86
CA HIS A 301 -16.71 -9.83 -20.30
C HIS A 301 -18.03 -10.16 -20.97
N ASP A 302 -18.30 -9.47 -22.06
CA ASP A 302 -19.40 -9.84 -22.93
C ASP A 302 -18.91 -10.98 -23.84
N PRO A 303 -19.56 -12.16 -23.80
CA PRO A 303 -19.14 -13.32 -24.59
C PRO A 303 -19.04 -13.03 -26.08
N LYS A 304 -19.79 -12.05 -26.61
CA LYS A 304 -19.76 -11.66 -28.02
C LYS A 304 -18.40 -11.11 -28.46
N TRP A 305 -17.62 -10.54 -27.55
CA TRP A 305 -16.41 -9.77 -27.87
C TRP A 305 -15.10 -10.54 -27.64
N ALA A 306 -15.18 -11.81 -27.22
CA ALA A 306 -14.02 -12.67 -26.95
C ALA A 306 -12.90 -11.94 -26.17
N THR A 307 -13.28 -11.07 -25.23
CA THR A 307 -12.34 -10.14 -24.55
C THR A 307 -11.28 -10.89 -23.77
N PHE A 308 -11.61 -12.06 -23.23
CA PHE A 308 -10.64 -12.94 -22.61
C PHE A 308 -9.53 -13.35 -23.59
N ASN A 309 -9.91 -13.87 -24.76
CA ASN A 309 -8.97 -14.35 -25.78
C ASN A 309 -8.07 -13.24 -26.33
N SER A 310 -8.55 -11.99 -26.41
CA SER A 310 -7.74 -10.89 -26.93
C SER A 310 -6.84 -10.21 -25.89
N ALA A 311 -7.27 -10.12 -24.62
CA ALA A 311 -6.62 -9.27 -23.63
C ALA A 311 -6.10 -9.99 -22.36
N TYR A 312 -6.54 -11.23 -22.11
CA TYR A 312 -6.26 -11.92 -20.84
C TYR A 312 -5.73 -13.34 -21.01
N ILE A 313 -5.95 -14.02 -22.13
CA ILE A 313 -5.35 -15.34 -22.37
C ILE A 313 -3.84 -15.26 -22.18
N ASN A 314 -3.26 -16.27 -21.52
CA ASN A 314 -1.82 -16.31 -21.35
C ASN A 314 -1.14 -16.53 -22.72
N GLU A 315 -0.09 -15.76 -22.99
CA GLU A 315 0.76 -15.98 -24.17
C GLU A 315 1.59 -17.25 -24.02
N LYS A 316 1.91 -17.61 -22.76
CA LYS A 316 2.55 -18.89 -22.44
C LYS A 316 1.50 -19.99 -22.49
N VAL A 317 1.63 -20.89 -23.46
CA VAL A 317 0.74 -22.03 -23.64
C VAL A 317 1.00 -23.04 -22.53
N GLY A 318 0.03 -23.23 -21.63
CA GLY A 318 0.10 -24.18 -20.52
C GLY A 318 -0.20 -25.63 -20.92
N PHE A 319 0.09 -26.02 -22.16
CA PHE A 319 -0.13 -27.36 -22.68
C PHE A 319 1.16 -27.91 -23.27
N HIS A 320 1.54 -29.13 -22.87
CA HIS A 320 2.79 -29.76 -23.26
C HIS A 320 2.74 -30.36 -24.68
N LEU A 321 2.61 -29.48 -25.69
CA LEU A 321 2.37 -29.88 -27.08
C LEU A 321 3.43 -30.86 -27.63
N GLN A 322 4.70 -30.68 -27.26
CA GLN A 322 5.79 -31.57 -27.69
C GLN A 322 5.52 -33.02 -27.26
N ASN A 323 5.48 -33.30 -25.95
CA ASN A 323 5.25 -34.66 -25.46
C ASN A 323 3.87 -35.21 -25.84
N ALA A 324 2.84 -34.37 -25.92
CA ALA A 324 1.54 -34.79 -26.43
C ALA A 324 1.63 -35.30 -27.89
N PHE A 325 2.43 -34.64 -28.74
CA PHE A 325 2.68 -35.09 -30.12
C PHE A 325 3.57 -36.34 -30.18
N LEU A 326 4.54 -36.45 -29.27
CA LEU A 326 5.42 -37.63 -29.17
C LEU A 326 4.75 -38.82 -28.47
N GLU A 327 3.51 -38.68 -28.00
CA GLU A 327 2.81 -39.67 -27.17
C GLU A 327 3.56 -40.02 -25.87
N GLU A 328 4.28 -39.05 -25.31
CA GLU A 328 5.04 -39.14 -24.06
C GLU A 328 4.30 -38.49 -22.87
N PRO A 329 4.65 -38.84 -21.62
CA PRO A 329 4.11 -38.18 -20.43
C PRO A 329 4.34 -36.66 -20.43
N THR A 330 3.38 -35.89 -19.95
CA THR A 330 3.46 -34.42 -19.87
C THR A 330 4.27 -33.94 -18.68
N GLU A 331 5.04 -32.86 -18.86
CA GLU A 331 5.80 -32.19 -17.80
C GLU A 331 5.03 -30.99 -17.22
N ASP A 332 3.80 -31.23 -16.75
CA ASP A 332 2.87 -30.16 -16.36
C ASP A 332 3.40 -29.31 -15.20
N SER A 333 4.14 -29.92 -14.27
CA SER A 333 4.77 -29.20 -13.16
C SER A 333 5.83 -28.21 -13.64
N LEU A 334 6.61 -28.58 -14.67
CA LEU A 334 7.63 -27.71 -15.25
C LEU A 334 6.97 -26.55 -16.02
N LEU A 335 5.92 -26.84 -16.81
CA LEU A 335 5.17 -25.80 -17.52
C LEU A 335 4.48 -24.83 -16.56
N ALA A 336 3.95 -25.33 -15.44
CA ALA A 336 3.38 -24.50 -14.39
C ALA A 336 4.43 -23.55 -13.80
N MET A 337 5.64 -24.04 -13.53
CA MET A 337 6.77 -23.22 -13.07
C MET A 337 7.15 -22.15 -14.11
N LEU A 338 7.34 -22.54 -15.37
CA LEU A 338 7.70 -21.61 -16.45
C LEU A 338 6.61 -20.57 -16.74
N SER A 339 5.35 -20.91 -16.46
CA SER A 339 4.20 -20.01 -16.63
C SER A 339 3.97 -19.09 -15.44
N HIS A 340 4.65 -19.32 -14.32
CA HIS A 340 4.50 -18.53 -13.11
C HIS A 340 5.03 -17.10 -13.30
N ILE A 341 4.32 -16.11 -12.74
CA ILE A 341 4.65 -14.69 -12.92
C ILE A 341 6.07 -14.36 -12.41
N GLY A 342 6.51 -15.04 -11.35
CA GLY A 342 7.83 -14.88 -10.73
C GLY A 342 8.87 -15.91 -11.14
N HIS A 343 8.74 -16.61 -12.26
CA HIS A 343 9.75 -17.61 -12.69
C HIS A 343 11.16 -17.03 -12.91
N MET A 344 11.27 -15.76 -13.31
CA MET A 344 12.55 -15.02 -13.47
C MET A 344 12.86 -14.11 -12.27
N ARG A 345 12.14 -14.28 -11.16
CA ARG A 345 12.35 -13.46 -9.97
C ARG A 345 13.73 -13.74 -9.41
N ASP A 346 14.49 -12.68 -9.13
CA ASP A 346 15.78 -12.77 -8.44
C ASP A 346 15.66 -12.13 -7.04
N PRO A 347 15.68 -12.93 -5.96
CA PRO A 347 15.63 -12.43 -4.58
C PRO A 347 16.77 -11.48 -4.18
N ARG A 348 17.84 -11.39 -4.98
CA ARG A 348 18.94 -10.42 -4.81
C ARG A 348 18.54 -9.02 -5.26
N ALA A 349 17.61 -8.91 -6.21
CA ALA A 349 17.18 -7.64 -6.77
C ALA A 349 16.17 -6.92 -5.84
N ARG A 350 16.31 -5.60 -5.73
CA ARG A 350 15.38 -4.71 -5.00
C ARG A 350 15.18 -3.40 -5.75
N ARG A 351 14.01 -2.75 -5.64
CA ARG A 351 13.61 -1.65 -6.53
C ARG A 351 14.71 -0.60 -6.74
N ASP A 352 15.41 -0.26 -5.66
CA ASP A 352 16.62 0.56 -5.72
C ASP A 352 17.86 -0.26 -5.37
N MET A 353 18.49 -0.82 -6.39
CA MET A 353 19.73 -1.61 -6.28
C MET A 353 20.95 -0.89 -6.84
N VAL A 354 20.83 0.41 -7.13
CA VAL A 354 21.92 1.22 -7.65
C VAL A 354 22.93 1.49 -6.52
N PRO A 355 24.19 1.08 -6.64
CA PRO A 355 25.22 1.35 -5.63
C PRO A 355 25.51 2.85 -5.47
N ASP A 356 25.96 3.28 -4.28
CA ASP A 356 26.31 4.69 -4.01
C ASP A 356 27.43 5.18 -4.94
N GLN A 357 28.41 4.32 -5.24
CA GLN A 357 29.49 4.60 -6.20
C GLN A 357 28.94 4.91 -7.59
N VAL A 358 27.86 4.23 -8.00
CA VAL A 358 27.19 4.52 -9.26
C VAL A 358 26.59 5.91 -9.23
N TRP A 359 25.90 6.28 -8.15
CA TRP A 359 25.35 7.63 -8.01
C TRP A 359 26.44 8.73 -8.05
N ASP A 360 27.58 8.51 -7.40
CA ASP A 360 28.66 9.50 -7.29
C ASP A 360 29.34 9.79 -8.64
N MET A 361 29.38 8.82 -9.53
CA MET A 361 30.05 8.96 -10.83
C MET A 361 29.12 9.38 -11.97
N MET A 362 27.81 9.48 -11.73
CA MET A 362 26.86 9.90 -12.75
C MET A 362 27.01 11.40 -13.07
N PRO A 363 27.23 11.79 -14.34
CA PRO A 363 27.46 13.18 -14.72
C PRO A 363 26.24 14.05 -14.39
N PRO A 364 26.42 15.31 -13.95
CA PRO A 364 25.30 16.22 -13.73
C PRO A 364 24.44 16.37 -15.00
N ASP A 365 23.13 16.47 -14.81
CA ASP A 365 22.20 16.69 -15.91
C ASP A 365 22.23 18.17 -16.30
N SER A 366 22.55 18.45 -17.56
CA SER A 366 22.73 19.82 -18.05
C SER A 366 21.47 20.67 -17.96
N GLU A 367 20.28 20.09 -18.12
CA GLU A 367 19.01 20.79 -17.97
C GLU A 367 18.76 21.13 -16.50
N ILE A 368 19.00 20.17 -15.58
CA ILE A 368 18.87 20.39 -14.14
C ILE A 368 19.85 21.46 -13.65
N GLU A 369 21.10 21.44 -14.12
CA GLU A 369 22.11 22.42 -13.74
C GLU A 369 21.82 23.81 -14.31
N ALA A 370 21.24 23.90 -15.52
CA ALA A 370 20.76 25.17 -16.07
C ALA A 370 19.64 25.76 -15.20
N LEU A 371 18.65 24.95 -14.80
CA LEU A 371 17.56 25.36 -13.92
C LEU A 371 18.05 25.77 -12.52
N LYS A 372 19.04 25.06 -11.97
CA LYS A 372 19.69 25.43 -10.69
C LYS A 372 20.41 26.77 -10.80
N SER A 373 21.08 27.02 -11.92
CA SER A 373 21.79 28.27 -12.20
C SER A 373 20.81 29.43 -12.33
N GLU A 374 19.72 29.27 -13.08
CA GLU A 374 18.63 30.26 -13.18
C GLU A 374 18.04 30.58 -11.80
N ARG A 375 17.74 29.55 -11.00
CA ARG A 375 17.23 29.73 -9.64
C ARG A 375 18.24 30.48 -8.75
N ALA A 376 19.53 30.17 -8.87
CA ALA A 376 20.57 30.83 -8.10
C ALA A 376 20.72 32.30 -8.48
N GLN A 377 20.64 32.62 -9.78
CA GLN A 377 20.66 34.01 -10.27
C GLN A 377 19.47 34.81 -9.75
N LEU A 378 18.26 34.27 -9.83
CA LEU A 378 17.05 34.94 -9.34
C LEU A 378 17.03 35.13 -7.82
N LYS A 379 17.64 34.19 -7.08
CA LYS A 379 17.75 34.24 -5.61
C LYS A 379 18.88 35.19 -5.15
N GLY A 380 19.95 35.33 -5.93
CA GLY A 380 21.11 36.15 -5.57
C GLY A 380 21.70 35.78 -4.20
N SER A 381 22.06 36.79 -3.40
CA SER A 381 22.56 36.65 -2.03
C SER A 381 21.45 36.55 -0.96
N GLN A 382 20.18 36.52 -1.35
CA GLN A 382 19.07 36.59 -0.40
C GLN A 382 18.79 35.23 0.25
N TYR A 383 18.83 35.19 1.58
CA TYR A 383 18.52 34.00 2.36
C TYR A 383 17.01 33.71 2.44
N ARG A 384 16.18 34.76 2.45
CA ARG A 384 14.71 34.68 2.45
C ARG A 384 14.16 35.17 1.12
N VAL A 385 13.32 34.35 0.51
CA VAL A 385 12.69 34.61 -0.81
C VAL A 385 11.27 35.19 -0.65
N LYS A 386 10.71 35.13 0.57
CA LYS A 386 9.34 35.57 0.85
C LYS A 386 9.20 37.10 0.73
N GLY A 387 8.28 37.58 -0.11
CA GLY A 387 8.04 39.00 -0.38
C GLY A 387 8.94 39.60 -1.45
N THR A 388 9.59 38.77 -2.27
CA THR A 388 10.45 39.22 -3.38
C THR A 388 9.70 39.12 -4.70
N GLU A 389 10.02 39.97 -5.67
CA GLU A 389 9.40 39.96 -7.01
C GLU A 389 9.56 38.61 -7.72
N ASN A 390 10.69 37.92 -7.47
CA ASN A 390 11.02 36.63 -8.07
C ASN A 390 10.48 35.42 -7.29
N GLU A 391 9.69 35.62 -6.23
CA GLU A 391 9.29 34.54 -5.32
C GLU A 391 8.59 33.38 -6.05
N ASP A 392 7.61 33.69 -6.90
CA ASP A 392 6.81 32.69 -7.60
C ASP A 392 7.66 31.90 -8.60
N ARG A 393 8.54 32.58 -9.35
CA ARG A 393 9.46 31.92 -10.27
C ARG A 393 10.47 31.03 -9.55
N ILE A 394 11.00 31.47 -8.40
CA ILE A 394 11.93 30.65 -7.59
C ILE A 394 11.23 29.42 -7.03
N ARG A 395 9.96 29.54 -6.62
CA ARG A 395 9.13 28.41 -6.17
C ARG A 395 8.85 27.45 -7.32
N GLU A 396 8.49 27.96 -8.50
CA GLU A 396 8.27 27.16 -9.71
C GLU A 396 9.54 26.39 -10.11
N LEU A 397 10.69 27.07 -10.22
CA LEU A 397 11.98 26.45 -10.53
C LEU A 397 12.35 25.40 -9.48
N THR A 398 12.07 25.63 -8.20
CA THR A 398 12.31 24.65 -7.14
C THR A 398 11.48 23.38 -7.34
N ARG A 399 10.19 23.51 -7.71
CA ARG A 399 9.33 22.36 -8.03
C ARG A 399 9.81 21.64 -9.28
N LEU A 400 10.19 22.38 -10.32
CA LEU A 400 10.66 21.81 -11.58
C LEU A 400 11.99 21.05 -11.41
N ILE A 401 12.96 21.64 -10.71
CA ILE A 401 14.22 20.97 -10.36
C ILE A 401 13.94 19.68 -9.59
N ALA A 402 13.09 19.73 -8.55
CA ALA A 402 12.76 18.55 -7.76
C ALA A 402 12.09 17.45 -8.61
N SER A 403 11.18 17.83 -9.52
CA SER A 403 10.52 16.91 -10.44
C SER A 403 11.51 16.25 -11.41
N LYS A 404 12.39 17.05 -12.04
CA LYS A 404 13.41 16.57 -12.96
C LYS A 404 14.44 15.67 -12.26
N GLU A 405 14.89 16.04 -11.06
CA GLU A 405 15.78 15.20 -10.24
C GLU A 405 15.13 13.86 -9.86
N ALA A 406 13.83 13.88 -9.49
CA ALA A 406 13.09 12.66 -9.19
C ALA A 406 12.93 11.77 -10.43
N GLN A 407 12.62 12.35 -11.60
CA GLN A 407 12.52 11.65 -12.86
C GLN A 407 13.86 11.03 -13.29
N ARG A 408 14.96 11.78 -13.17
CA ARG A 408 16.32 11.29 -13.44
C ARG A 408 16.66 10.10 -12.54
N LYS A 409 16.43 10.21 -11.22
CA LYS A 409 16.64 9.09 -10.29
C LYS A 409 15.82 7.86 -10.67
N LYS A 410 14.54 8.05 -11.04
CA LYS A 410 13.66 6.95 -11.49
C LYS A 410 14.20 6.27 -12.76
N ASN A 411 14.65 7.05 -13.74
CA ASN A 411 15.19 6.53 -14.99
C ASN A 411 16.47 5.71 -14.77
N ILE A 412 17.39 6.21 -13.93
CA ILE A 412 18.66 5.54 -13.60
C ILE A 412 18.40 4.20 -12.90
N ARG A 413 17.51 4.19 -11.89
CA ARG A 413 17.12 2.95 -11.19
C ARG A 413 16.53 1.91 -12.14
N ARG A 414 15.67 2.34 -13.08
CA ARG A 414 15.08 1.46 -14.08
C ARG A 414 16.15 0.89 -15.02
N ALA A 415 16.99 1.74 -15.59
CA ALA A 415 18.04 1.32 -16.53
C ALA A 415 19.03 0.35 -15.87
N TYR A 416 19.44 0.63 -14.63
CA TYR A 416 20.33 -0.26 -13.89
C TYR A 416 19.69 -1.63 -13.58
N ARG A 417 18.38 -1.67 -13.26
CA ARG A 417 17.67 -2.96 -13.11
C ARG A 417 17.58 -3.71 -14.43
N GLU A 418 17.25 -3.04 -15.53
CA GLU A 418 17.18 -3.65 -16.85
C GLU A 418 18.53 -4.26 -17.25
N ASP A 419 19.63 -3.55 -16.98
CA ASP A 419 20.98 -4.06 -17.21
C ASP A 419 21.33 -5.25 -16.30
N TYR A 420 21.00 -5.16 -15.00
CA TYR A 420 21.19 -6.25 -14.05
C TYR A 420 20.49 -7.54 -14.50
N PHE A 421 19.19 -7.50 -14.81
CA PHE A 421 18.46 -8.71 -15.21
C PHE A 421 18.90 -9.25 -16.56
N TYR A 422 19.41 -8.39 -17.45
CA TYR A 422 19.96 -8.80 -18.73
C TYR A 422 21.31 -9.54 -18.57
N ASN A 423 22.22 -9.02 -17.74
CA ASN A 423 23.58 -9.55 -17.62
C ASN A 423 23.78 -10.57 -16.49
N ARG A 424 22.98 -10.53 -15.41
CA ARG A 424 23.18 -11.39 -14.24
C ARG A 424 23.22 -12.88 -14.56
N PRO A 425 22.34 -13.44 -15.43
CA PRO A 425 22.42 -14.85 -15.80
C PRO A 425 23.78 -15.21 -16.43
N THR A 426 24.36 -14.33 -17.24
CA THR A 426 25.70 -14.53 -17.83
C THR A 426 26.79 -14.51 -16.75
N TRP A 427 26.73 -13.55 -15.83
CA TRP A 427 27.68 -13.49 -14.70
C TRP A 427 27.60 -14.74 -13.80
N ASP A 428 26.39 -15.25 -13.55
CA ASP A 428 26.18 -16.48 -12.77
C ASP A 428 26.75 -17.72 -13.49
N ILE A 429 26.77 -17.75 -14.84
CA ILE A 429 27.35 -18.86 -15.63
C ILE A 429 28.88 -18.78 -15.69
N GLU A 430 29.43 -17.57 -15.77
CA GLU A 430 30.87 -17.34 -15.88
C GLU A 430 31.60 -17.40 -14.53
N ALA A 431 30.87 -17.36 -13.41
CA ALA A 431 31.42 -17.51 -12.07
C ALA A 431 31.87 -18.96 -11.82
N ASP A 432 33.05 -19.13 -11.22
CA ASP A 432 33.52 -20.44 -10.74
C ASP A 432 32.64 -20.91 -9.56
N GLU A 433 32.48 -22.23 -9.40
CA GLU A 433 31.57 -22.90 -8.42
C GLU A 433 31.76 -22.51 -6.93
N SER A 434 32.71 -21.63 -6.60
CA SER A 434 33.06 -21.21 -5.24
C SER A 434 32.36 -19.96 -4.71
N GLU A 435 31.40 -19.36 -5.42
CA GLU A 435 30.82 -18.07 -5.01
C GLU A 435 29.55 -18.15 -4.14
N ASP A 436 29.68 -17.52 -2.97
CA ASP A 436 28.70 -17.01 -2.00
C ASP A 436 27.26 -17.56 -2.09
N GLU A 437 26.94 -18.47 -1.16
CA GLU A 437 25.58 -18.89 -0.86
C GLU A 437 24.67 -17.67 -0.61
N TYR A 438 23.57 -17.56 -1.35
CA TYR A 438 22.60 -16.48 -1.16
C TYR A 438 22.01 -16.55 0.27
N VAL A 439 22.39 -15.59 1.11
CA VAL A 439 21.77 -15.39 2.41
C VAL A 439 20.60 -14.42 2.25
N GLU A 440 19.39 -14.90 2.55
CA GLU A 440 18.21 -14.03 2.56
C GLU A 440 18.38 -12.93 3.62
N PRO A 441 18.25 -11.64 3.26
CA PRO A 441 18.43 -10.55 4.22
C PRO A 441 17.41 -10.63 5.34
N ALA A 442 17.87 -10.45 6.57
CA ALA A 442 16.98 -10.30 7.71
C ALA A 442 16.00 -9.13 7.47
N VAL A 443 14.71 -9.39 7.70
CA VAL A 443 13.67 -8.37 7.59
C VAL A 443 13.73 -7.51 8.86
N ASP A 444 14.34 -6.33 8.75
CA ASP A 444 14.45 -5.36 9.84
C ASP A 444 13.13 -4.60 10.01
N LEU A 445 12.27 -5.10 10.90
CA LEU A 445 10.95 -4.56 11.20
C LEU A 445 10.97 -3.82 12.53
N GLN A 446 10.81 -2.51 12.48
CA GLN A 446 10.90 -1.60 13.64
C GLN A 446 9.65 -1.61 14.53
N LEU A 447 8.52 -2.09 13.99
CA LEU A 447 7.28 -2.29 14.73
C LEU A 447 7.18 -3.76 15.18
N PRO A 448 7.22 -4.04 16.51
CA PRO A 448 7.18 -5.41 17.04
C PRO A 448 5.94 -6.20 16.60
N GLU A 449 4.77 -5.55 16.57
CA GLU A 449 3.50 -6.18 16.19
C GLU A 449 3.55 -6.68 14.74
N ARG A 450 4.21 -5.92 13.88
CA ARG A 450 4.39 -6.28 12.47
C ARG A 450 5.49 -7.29 12.26
N ALA A 451 6.57 -7.26 13.05
CA ALA A 451 7.55 -8.34 13.08
C ALA A 451 6.88 -9.68 13.45
N LYS A 452 6.03 -9.66 14.49
CA LYS A 452 5.28 -10.83 14.92
C LYS A 452 4.27 -11.29 13.87
N LEU A 453 3.55 -10.37 13.23
CA LEU A 453 2.60 -10.70 12.18
C LEU A 453 3.31 -11.33 10.96
N ALA A 454 4.44 -10.77 10.53
CA ALA A 454 5.25 -11.32 9.44
C ALA A 454 5.71 -12.75 9.76
N GLN A 455 6.18 -12.99 10.98
CA GLN A 455 6.55 -14.35 11.43
C GLN A 455 5.36 -15.31 11.33
N ILE A 456 4.16 -14.91 11.75
CA ILE A 456 2.97 -15.77 11.68
C ILE A 456 2.56 -16.06 10.23
N LEU A 457 2.56 -15.03 9.37
CA LEU A 457 2.08 -15.16 8.00
C LEU A 457 3.07 -15.89 7.07
N CYS A 458 4.36 -15.61 7.21
CA CYS A 458 5.40 -16.17 6.34
C CYS A 458 5.92 -17.52 6.83
N ASN A 459 6.00 -17.74 8.15
CA ASN A 459 6.57 -18.95 8.74
C ASN A 459 5.49 -19.81 9.43
N GLN A 460 4.28 -19.82 8.86
CA GLN A 460 3.17 -20.62 9.37
C GLN A 460 3.50 -22.13 9.24
N PRO A 461 3.38 -22.93 10.32
CA PRO A 461 3.53 -24.39 10.23
C PRO A 461 2.48 -25.04 9.32
N ASP A 462 2.89 -26.09 8.61
CA ASP A 462 2.04 -26.78 7.63
C ASP A 462 1.02 -27.72 8.28
N ASN A 463 1.40 -28.32 9.40
CA ASN A 463 0.69 -29.39 10.10
C ASN A 463 -0.15 -28.90 11.31
N LEU A 464 -0.76 -27.71 11.20
CA LEU A 464 -1.64 -27.18 12.25
C LEU A 464 -2.96 -27.95 12.35
N SER A 465 -3.34 -28.28 13.58
CA SER A 465 -4.69 -28.75 13.92
C SER A 465 -5.73 -27.65 13.70
N SER A 466 -7.01 -27.99 13.59
CA SER A 466 -8.09 -27.00 13.42
C SER A 466 -8.11 -25.94 14.53
N PHE A 467 -7.88 -26.37 15.77
CA PHE A 467 -7.77 -25.46 16.92
C PHE A 467 -6.52 -24.57 16.83
N GLY A 468 -5.35 -25.15 16.54
CA GLY A 468 -4.10 -24.39 16.40
C GLY A 468 -4.16 -23.36 15.26
N LEU A 469 -4.80 -23.71 14.14
CA LEU A 469 -5.04 -22.81 13.03
C LEU A 469 -5.99 -21.66 13.41
N LEU A 470 -7.06 -21.95 14.16
CA LEU A 470 -8.00 -20.92 14.64
C LEU A 470 -7.30 -19.95 15.60
N GLU A 471 -6.52 -20.45 16.54
CA GLU A 471 -5.81 -19.63 17.52
C GLU A 471 -4.76 -18.74 16.84
N LEU A 472 -3.99 -19.30 15.89
CA LEU A 472 -3.02 -18.54 15.12
C LEU A 472 -3.70 -17.48 14.22
N ARG A 473 -4.90 -17.78 13.69
CA ARG A 473 -5.71 -16.81 12.93
C ARG A 473 -6.15 -15.64 13.80
N ILE A 474 -6.62 -15.94 15.02
CA ILE A 474 -7.04 -14.92 15.99
C ILE A 474 -5.84 -14.03 16.33
N GLN A 475 -4.69 -14.60 16.67
CA GLN A 475 -3.46 -13.84 16.95
C GLN A 475 -3.03 -12.97 15.77
N ALA A 476 -3.06 -13.51 14.54
CA ALA A 476 -2.75 -12.73 13.34
C ALA A 476 -3.71 -11.55 13.18
N ALA A 477 -5.02 -11.78 13.34
CA ALA A 477 -6.03 -10.74 13.21
C ALA A 477 -5.97 -9.69 14.32
N GLU A 478 -5.63 -10.07 15.56
CA GLU A 478 -5.40 -9.14 16.67
C GLU A 478 -4.22 -8.20 16.34
N LEU A 479 -3.12 -8.75 15.81
CA LEU A 479 -1.99 -7.94 15.36
C LEU A 479 -2.36 -7.02 14.19
N MET A 480 -3.19 -7.49 13.25
CA MET A 480 -3.71 -6.64 12.17
C MET A 480 -4.53 -5.46 12.70
N VAL A 481 -5.40 -5.68 13.71
CA VAL A 481 -6.15 -4.61 14.38
C VAL A 481 -5.20 -3.58 15.00
N VAL A 482 -4.23 -4.03 15.80
CA VAL A 482 -3.27 -3.11 16.44
C VAL A 482 -2.48 -2.31 15.41
N LEU A 483 -2.12 -2.94 14.29
CA LEU A 483 -1.36 -2.27 13.23
C LEU A 483 -2.13 -1.16 12.51
N CYS A 484 -3.46 -1.17 12.53
CA CYS A 484 -4.26 -0.07 11.98
C CYS A 484 -3.99 1.27 12.72
N ASP A 485 -3.59 1.20 13.98
CA ASP A 485 -3.21 2.37 14.80
C ASP A 485 -1.71 2.70 14.75
N LYS A 486 -0.88 1.85 14.13
CA LYS A 486 0.58 2.07 14.01
C LYS A 486 0.97 2.67 12.66
N ARG A 487 1.97 3.55 12.65
CA ARG A 487 2.53 4.15 11.44
C ARG A 487 4.05 4.22 11.48
N GLU A 488 4.66 4.07 10.31
CA GLU A 488 6.08 4.36 10.10
C GLU A 488 6.20 5.60 9.22
N THR A 489 7.04 6.56 9.62
CA THR A 489 7.24 7.81 8.88
C THR A 489 8.55 7.79 8.09
N ARG A 490 8.78 8.83 7.28
CA ARG A 490 10.07 9.05 6.58
C ARG A 490 11.29 9.13 7.53
N LYS A 491 11.09 9.27 8.85
CA LYS A 491 12.18 9.21 9.82
C LYS A 491 12.85 7.83 9.81
N ARG A 492 12.10 6.76 9.61
CA ARG A 492 12.59 5.38 9.48
C ARG A 492 13.76 5.26 8.50
N ASP A 493 13.60 5.82 7.29
CA ASP A 493 14.65 5.73 6.26
C ASP A 493 15.94 6.45 6.70
N ARG A 494 15.82 7.57 7.42
CA ARG A 494 16.97 8.29 7.99
C ARG A 494 17.61 7.55 9.15
N ILE A 495 16.81 6.89 9.99
CA ILE A 495 17.32 6.10 11.11
C ILE A 495 18.13 4.92 10.59
N ARG A 496 17.58 4.18 9.61
CA ARG A 496 18.32 3.09 8.94
C ARG A 496 19.60 3.56 8.26
N GLN A 497 19.60 4.76 7.67
CA GLN A 497 20.82 5.34 7.11
C GLN A 497 21.88 5.63 8.19
N ARG A 498 21.49 6.22 9.33
CA ARG A 498 22.41 6.50 10.45
C ARG A 498 22.95 5.24 11.11
N ALA A 499 22.09 4.26 11.36
CA ALA A 499 22.50 2.97 11.93
C ALA A 499 23.58 2.28 11.08
N ARG A 500 23.53 2.44 9.75
CA ARG A 500 24.58 1.94 8.83
C ARG A 500 25.91 2.69 8.94
N THR A 501 25.89 3.97 9.30
CA THR A 501 27.09 4.77 9.53
C THR A 501 27.69 4.54 10.93
N GLU A 502 26.85 4.20 11.90
CA GLU A 502 27.20 4.01 13.32
C GLU A 502 27.64 2.56 13.66
N VAL A 503 27.82 1.67 12.68
CA VAL A 503 28.29 0.27 12.92
C VAL A 503 29.70 0.22 13.53
N ALA A 504 30.43 1.34 13.59
CA ALA A 504 31.63 1.47 14.41
C ALA A 504 31.27 2.09 15.77
N VAL A 505 31.55 1.33 16.84
CA VAL A 505 31.40 1.67 18.28
C VAL A 505 30.04 1.31 18.90
N LYS A 506 29.97 0.10 19.45
CA LYS A 506 29.08 -0.20 20.59
C LYS A 506 29.95 -0.51 21.81
N GLU A 507 30.00 0.42 22.75
CA GLU A 507 30.25 0.08 24.16
C GLU A 507 28.87 -0.12 24.83
N GLU A 508 28.68 -1.29 25.43
CA GLU A 508 27.49 -1.59 26.23
C GLU A 508 27.58 -0.80 27.55
N SER A 509 26.75 0.23 27.64
CA SER A 509 26.44 0.92 28.89
C SER A 509 25.02 0.50 29.33
N PRO A 510 24.69 0.53 30.64
CA PRO A 510 23.41 0.04 31.15
C PRO A 510 22.24 0.70 30.43
N GLU A 511 21.19 -0.08 30.11
CA GLU A 511 20.02 0.39 29.38
C GLU A 511 19.47 1.68 30.01
N PRO A 512 19.70 2.84 29.38
CA PRO A 512 19.18 4.09 29.92
C PRO A 512 17.67 4.05 29.82
N ASP A 513 17.00 4.69 30.79
CA ASP A 513 15.56 4.93 30.79
C ASP A 513 15.06 5.26 29.36
N PRO A 514 14.15 4.44 28.78
CA PRO A 514 13.78 4.56 27.37
C PRO A 514 13.07 5.88 27.04
N PHE A 515 12.43 6.50 28.04
CA PHE A 515 11.75 7.79 27.91
C PHE A 515 12.07 8.67 29.13
N PRO A 516 13.29 9.24 29.20
CA PRO A 516 13.72 10.03 30.33
C PRO A 516 12.88 11.30 30.43
N LEU A 517 12.48 11.65 31.66
CA LEU A 517 11.66 12.84 31.92
C LEU A 517 12.33 14.10 31.38
N LEU A 518 13.66 14.20 31.55
CA LEU A 518 14.52 15.19 30.91
C LEU A 518 14.90 14.71 29.50
N MET A 519 14.39 15.40 28.50
CA MET A 519 14.61 15.06 27.11
C MET A 519 15.86 15.72 26.53
N ASP A 520 16.41 15.14 25.46
CA ASP A 520 17.43 15.80 24.65
C ASP A 520 16.80 17.01 23.93
N ARG A 521 17.49 18.16 23.91
CA ARG A 521 17.01 19.40 23.25
C ARG A 521 16.72 19.24 21.75
N LYS A 522 17.22 18.17 21.14
CA LYS A 522 16.98 17.81 19.74
C LYS A 522 15.85 16.81 19.54
N GLN A 523 15.12 16.41 20.59
CA GLN A 523 13.95 15.54 20.49
C GLN A 523 12.64 16.35 20.46
N CYS A 524 11.62 15.78 19.82
CA CYS A 524 10.32 16.41 19.73
C CYS A 524 9.45 15.99 20.93
N PRO A 525 8.95 16.95 21.75
CA PRO A 525 8.21 16.66 22.98
C PRO A 525 6.83 16.02 22.77
N LEU A 526 6.29 16.07 21.55
CA LEU A 526 5.03 15.38 21.23
C LEU A 526 5.25 14.04 20.55
N CYS A 527 6.27 13.90 19.70
CA CYS A 527 6.55 12.60 19.07
C CYS A 527 6.99 11.54 20.08
N ILE A 528 7.63 11.92 21.18
CA ILE A 528 8.06 10.96 22.21
C ILE A 528 6.87 10.24 22.87
N GLY A 529 5.73 10.93 22.94
CA GLY A 529 4.47 10.42 23.48
C GLY A 529 3.54 9.77 22.46
N ASP A 530 3.91 9.77 21.19
CA ASP A 530 3.06 9.26 20.12
C ASP A 530 3.22 7.74 19.98
N GLU A 531 2.31 6.99 20.60
CA GLU A 531 2.31 5.53 20.60
C GLU A 531 2.00 4.90 19.23
N THR A 532 1.58 5.71 18.25
CA THR A 532 1.42 5.28 16.86
C THR A 532 2.76 5.06 16.17
N LEU A 533 3.85 5.68 16.66
CA LEU A 533 5.19 5.63 16.10
C LEU A 533 6.04 4.49 16.70
N SER A 534 7.05 4.03 15.96
CA SER A 534 8.05 3.11 16.51
C SER A 534 8.90 3.75 17.61
N PHE A 535 9.52 2.94 18.47
CA PHE A 535 10.42 3.43 19.52
C PHE A 535 11.51 4.36 18.97
N GLU A 536 12.16 3.99 17.87
CA GLU A 536 13.21 4.79 17.24
C GLU A 536 12.69 6.14 16.70
N GLU A 537 11.44 6.18 16.22
CA GLU A 537 10.83 7.41 15.72
C GLU A 537 10.37 8.35 16.84
N ARG A 538 9.90 7.77 17.95
CA ARG A 538 9.55 8.49 19.19
C ARG A 538 10.77 9.14 19.81
N THR A 539 11.91 8.44 19.80
CA THR A 539 13.18 8.90 20.38
C THR A 539 14.09 9.64 19.38
N PHE A 540 13.62 9.87 18.14
CA PHE A 540 14.42 10.46 17.06
C PHE A 540 15.06 11.80 17.42
N LYS A 541 16.39 11.89 17.27
CA LYS A 541 17.17 13.11 17.46
C LYS A 541 17.38 13.86 16.15
N TYR A 542 16.88 15.09 16.08
CA TYR A 542 17.13 15.99 14.96
C TYR A 542 18.60 16.45 14.93
N CYS A 543 19.09 16.90 13.77
CA CYS A 543 20.47 17.36 13.65
C CYS A 543 20.75 18.62 14.49
N ARG A 544 19.76 19.49 14.67
CA ARG A 544 19.85 20.72 15.48
C ARG A 544 18.48 21.10 16.05
N PRO A 545 18.41 21.80 17.20
CA PRO A 545 17.15 22.23 17.81
C PRO A 545 16.27 23.04 16.85
N ALA A 546 16.86 23.89 16.01
CA ALA A 546 16.13 24.67 15.01
C ALA A 546 15.26 23.81 14.07
N VAL A 547 15.75 22.64 13.64
CA VAL A 547 15.00 21.74 12.74
C VAL A 547 13.94 20.97 13.50
N MET A 548 14.18 20.65 14.77
CA MET A 548 13.15 20.10 15.65
C MET A 548 12.00 21.09 15.82
N TYR A 549 12.29 22.39 16.01
CA TYR A 549 11.26 23.43 16.08
C TYR A 549 10.45 23.54 14.79
N ASP A 550 11.11 23.59 13.63
CA ASP A 550 10.40 23.63 12.33
C ASP A 550 9.52 22.38 12.14
N HIS A 551 9.94 21.23 12.66
CA HIS A 551 9.09 20.05 12.71
C HIS A 551 7.90 20.23 13.66
N PHE A 552 8.13 20.69 14.89
CA PHE A 552 7.09 20.93 15.88
C PHE A 552 6.04 21.92 15.37
N ASP A 553 6.46 23.07 14.85
CA ASP A 553 5.59 24.12 14.35
C ASP A 553 4.75 23.63 13.16
N ARG A 554 5.38 22.89 12.24
CA ARG A 554 4.72 22.38 11.04
C ARG A 554 3.77 21.23 11.32
N LYS A 555 4.13 20.31 12.23
CA LYS A 555 3.41 19.04 12.44
C LYS A 555 2.40 19.13 13.56
N HIS A 556 2.71 19.87 14.61
CA HIS A 556 1.98 19.81 15.87
C HIS A 556 1.35 21.14 16.27
N ALA A 557 2.03 22.27 16.06
CA ALA A 557 1.51 23.56 16.53
C ALA A 557 0.16 23.96 15.91
N ARG A 558 -0.08 23.58 14.65
CA ARG A 558 -1.39 23.79 14.00
C ARG A 558 -2.51 22.94 14.61
N GLN A 559 -2.21 21.71 15.02
CA GLN A 559 -3.17 20.84 15.67
C GLN A 559 -3.52 21.39 17.06
N LEU A 560 -2.50 21.76 17.83
CA LEU A 560 -2.63 22.37 19.15
C LEU A 560 -3.33 23.74 19.14
N GLY A 561 -3.25 24.50 18.03
CA GLY A 561 -3.90 25.80 17.89
C GLY A 561 -5.43 25.73 17.71
N GLY A 562 -5.97 24.56 17.36
CA GLY A 562 -7.41 24.33 17.19
C GLY A 562 -8.10 23.60 18.35
N VAL A 563 -7.34 23.06 19.32
CA VAL A 563 -7.91 22.29 20.43
C VAL A 563 -8.24 23.21 21.60
N LYS A 564 -9.41 23.00 22.23
CA LYS A 564 -9.81 23.74 23.44
C LYS A 564 -8.90 23.47 24.65
N GLN A 565 -8.19 22.35 24.62
CA GLN A 565 -7.36 21.85 25.71
C GLN A 565 -6.21 21.01 25.14
N MET A 566 -4.99 21.28 25.57
CA MET A 566 -3.77 20.59 25.12
C MET A 566 -3.22 19.75 26.27
N SER A 567 -2.66 18.58 26.02
CA SER A 567 -2.07 17.73 27.05
C SER A 567 -0.62 17.37 26.72
N CYS A 568 0.18 17.05 27.74
CA CYS A 568 1.50 16.48 27.56
C CYS A 568 1.39 14.96 27.39
N HIS A 569 1.85 14.45 26.26
CA HIS A 569 1.79 13.02 25.96
C HIS A 569 3.07 12.27 26.38
N HIS A 570 4.01 12.93 27.08
CA HIS A 570 5.22 12.26 27.55
C HIS A 570 4.84 11.08 28.46
N PRO A 571 5.41 9.87 28.30
CA PRO A 571 4.99 8.68 29.07
C PRO A 571 4.96 8.89 30.59
N LYS A 572 5.88 9.70 31.12
CA LYS A 572 5.98 10.06 32.55
C LYS A 572 5.09 11.23 33.00
N CYS A 573 4.32 11.83 32.11
CA CYS A 573 3.33 12.87 32.39
C CYS A 573 1.90 12.41 32.09
N SER A 574 1.74 11.31 31.34
CA SER A 574 0.43 10.73 31.00
C SER A 574 -0.38 10.32 32.24
N GLU A 575 0.27 9.93 33.34
CA GLU A 575 -0.39 9.57 34.60
C GLU A 575 -1.00 10.78 35.33
N GLU A 576 -0.49 11.99 35.11
CA GLU A 576 -0.92 13.21 35.79
C GLU A 576 -2.06 13.95 35.07
N ALA A 577 -2.48 13.47 33.89
CA ALA A 577 -3.54 14.08 33.05
C ALA A 577 -3.42 15.61 32.93
N LEU A 578 -2.20 16.12 32.72
CA LEU A 578 -1.93 17.55 32.71
C LEU A 578 -2.54 18.20 31.46
N GLU A 579 -3.53 19.05 31.69
CA GLU A 579 -4.24 19.78 30.65
C GLU A 579 -3.95 21.30 30.69
N PHE A 580 -3.64 21.86 29.53
CA PHE A 580 -3.26 23.25 29.31
C PHE A 580 -4.27 23.96 28.42
N LYS A 581 -4.77 25.12 28.87
CA LYS A 581 -5.69 25.97 28.08
C LYS A 581 -4.99 26.89 27.08
N HIS A 582 -3.69 27.14 27.26
CA HIS A 582 -2.93 28.09 26.45
C HIS A 582 -1.59 27.51 26.01
N MET A 583 -1.22 27.73 24.75
CA MET A 583 0.00 27.20 24.13
C MET A 583 1.24 27.56 24.94
N ASN A 584 1.28 28.78 25.49
CA ASN A 584 2.39 29.23 26.33
C ASN A 584 2.54 28.42 27.61
N HIS A 585 1.44 27.94 28.21
CA HIS A 585 1.49 27.08 29.40
C HIS A 585 2.05 25.70 29.06
N PHE A 586 1.65 25.14 27.92
CA PHE A 586 2.23 23.91 27.41
C PHE A 586 3.73 24.07 27.12
N LYS A 587 4.14 25.11 26.39
CA LYS A 587 5.56 25.42 26.13
C LYS A 587 6.37 25.57 27.42
N ASN A 588 5.82 26.25 28.43
CA ASN A 588 6.45 26.41 29.73
C ASN A 588 6.59 25.08 30.48
N HIS A 589 5.58 24.21 30.44
CA HIS A 589 5.66 22.86 31.01
C HIS A 589 6.78 22.06 30.33
N VAL A 590 6.82 22.06 28.99
CA VAL A 590 7.86 21.36 28.23
C VAL A 590 9.26 21.89 28.55
N GLU A 591 9.44 23.21 28.71
CA GLU A 591 10.75 23.78 29.07
C GLU A 591 11.15 23.41 30.50
N ARG A 592 10.22 23.45 31.47
CA ARG A 592 10.52 23.23 32.89
C ARG A 592 10.64 21.77 33.28
N VAL A 593 9.76 20.92 32.76
CA VAL A 593 9.68 19.49 33.12
C VAL A 593 10.57 18.66 32.21
N HIS A 594 10.56 18.95 30.90
CA HIS A 594 11.30 18.16 29.90
C HIS A 594 12.63 18.79 29.46
N GLY A 595 12.93 20.03 29.86
CA GLY A 595 14.20 20.70 29.50
C GLY A 595 14.28 21.14 28.03
N VAL A 596 13.18 21.11 27.29
CA VAL A 596 13.11 21.44 25.86
C VAL A 596 12.45 22.81 25.68
N LYS A 597 13.24 23.82 25.33
CA LYS A 597 12.71 25.16 25.05
C LYS A 597 12.14 25.23 23.64
N LEU A 598 10.83 25.41 23.49
CA LEU A 598 10.15 25.65 22.21
C LEU A 598 10.22 27.14 21.82
N ARG A 599 10.14 27.48 20.51
CA ARG A 599 10.11 28.88 20.06
C ARG A 599 8.87 29.58 20.62
N ALA A 600 9.01 30.86 20.98
CA ALA A 600 7.92 31.71 21.47
C ALA A 600 6.79 31.81 20.45
#